data_AF-A0A1M3H5P8-F1
#
_entry.id   AF-A0A1M3H5P8-F1
#
_cell.length_a   1.000
_cell.length_b   1.000
_cell.length_c   1.000
_cell.angle_alpha   90.00
_cell.angle_beta   90.00
_cell.angle_gamma   90.00
#
_symmetry.space_group_name_H-M   'P 1'
#
loop_
_entity.id
_entity.type
_entity.pdbx_description
1 polymer ?
#
loop_
_entity_poly.entity_id
_entity_poly.type
_entity_poly.pdbx_seq_one_letter_code
_entity_poly.pdbx_strand_id
1 'polypeptide(L)'
;MNYVVFYSWQSDLENKLNRSFIHDALEKAARHISKTEAFSLEAVIDRDTYGIPGSPSIVESITGKIAKSDVFVCDVSIINSNSKGRQTPNPNVIFELGYASSILGWDRIIMVQNAAFGGPDLLPFDLRGRRVLQYYIDEAIEHKSEEKQKLKEGLIDTFHHALQYYSALRSIKEKKVIWWGNWDMDTITKVRGGHLHITRVSSDAFFFELMIFDGARTGHVIGKAQILTPNSAYARIQTTDDKECEIHFRRRLERDGWYMEIEEGPHCSYWHGVSTTFSGTYKHATESAAKWGYLDEIDLNEIGRLTGKYLPIFLQNFQRINSQMEDGFTVITTGVKGMYTIMESIVVLDKVGTVWCACLDSENKSVRYFTNAGNEMQAKPKAMEDWLGKFTDRTVIVSNGEPIQPNYSY
;
A
#
# COMPACT_ATOMS: atom_id res chain seq x y z
N MET A 1 -7.93 -4.16 17.98
CA MET A 1 -7.12 -3.75 16.81
C MET A 1 -8.11 -3.27 15.74
N ASN A 2 -7.84 -2.18 15.00
CA ASN A 2 -8.84 -1.59 14.09
C ASN A 2 -8.75 -2.19 12.68
N TYR A 3 -9.90 -2.53 12.12
CA TYR A 3 -10.06 -2.88 10.70
C TYR A 3 -10.69 -1.69 10.00
N VAL A 4 -10.05 -1.16 8.96
CA VAL A 4 -10.46 0.10 8.33
C VAL A 4 -11.08 -0.20 6.98
N VAL A 5 -12.36 0.14 6.83
CA VAL A 5 -13.06 0.08 5.54
C VAL A 5 -13.21 1.51 5.04
N PHE A 6 -12.66 1.80 3.87
CA PHE A 6 -12.87 3.09 3.22
C PHE A 6 -14.06 2.98 2.27
N TYR A 7 -15.07 3.83 2.43
CA TYR A 7 -16.25 3.85 1.56
C TYR A 7 -16.26 5.11 0.68
N SER A 8 -15.93 4.92 -0.59
CA SER A 8 -16.02 5.93 -1.66
C SER A 8 -17.43 6.01 -2.22
N TRP A 9 -18.10 7.15 -2.03
CA TRP A 9 -19.49 7.34 -2.40
C TRP A 9 -19.68 8.55 -3.33
N GLN A 10 -20.87 8.67 -3.91
CA GLN A 10 -21.24 9.75 -4.83
C GLN A 10 -22.60 10.39 -4.49
N SER A 11 -22.76 11.67 -4.87
CA SER A 11 -23.95 12.49 -4.61
C SER A 11 -24.84 12.73 -5.83
N ASP A 12 -24.48 12.19 -6.99
CA ASP A 12 -25.18 12.43 -8.27
C ASP A 12 -26.49 11.66 -8.38
N LEU A 13 -26.62 10.56 -7.63
CA LEU A 13 -27.85 9.77 -7.53
C LEU A 13 -28.58 10.03 -6.23
N GLU A 14 -29.86 9.65 -6.20
CA GLU A 14 -30.71 9.90 -5.05
C GLU A 14 -30.20 9.15 -3.81
N ASN A 15 -29.97 9.90 -2.73
CA ASN A 15 -29.30 9.40 -1.53
C ASN A 15 -29.99 8.17 -0.92
N LYS A 16 -31.33 8.15 -0.89
CA LYS A 16 -32.13 7.04 -0.33
C LYS A 16 -31.98 5.73 -1.11
N LEU A 17 -31.69 5.81 -2.41
CA LEU A 17 -31.51 4.67 -3.31
C LEU A 17 -30.05 4.20 -3.36
N ASN A 18 -29.11 5.10 -3.08
CA ASN A 18 -27.67 4.87 -3.19
C ASN A 18 -26.95 5.08 -1.87
N ARG A 19 -26.33 6.25 -1.68
CA ARG A 19 -25.40 6.56 -0.59
C ARG A 19 -25.85 6.00 0.77
N SER A 20 -27.03 6.41 1.26
CA SER A 20 -27.56 5.99 2.57
C SER A 20 -27.93 4.51 2.64
N PHE A 21 -28.42 3.93 1.53
CA PHE A 21 -28.79 2.51 1.48
C PHE A 21 -27.55 1.62 1.61
N ILE A 22 -26.53 1.89 0.79
CA ILE A 22 -25.25 1.17 0.81
C ILE A 22 -24.57 1.37 2.16
N HIS A 23 -24.53 2.60 2.66
CA HIS A 23 -23.91 2.95 3.93
C HIS A 23 -24.51 2.17 5.10
N ASP A 24 -25.83 2.19 5.28
CA ASP A 24 -26.47 1.49 6.41
C ASP A 24 -26.29 -0.03 6.30
N ALA A 25 -26.28 -0.58 5.07
CA ALA A 25 -26.00 -2.00 4.86
C ALA A 25 -24.55 -2.35 5.25
N LEU A 26 -23.57 -1.54 4.82
CA LEU A 26 -22.16 -1.73 5.15
C LEU A 26 -21.90 -1.60 6.65
N GLU A 27 -22.49 -0.59 7.31
CA GLU A 27 -22.37 -0.36 8.74
C GLU A 27 -22.97 -1.52 9.57
N LYS A 28 -24.10 -2.07 9.13
CA LYS A 28 -24.71 -3.25 9.79
C LYS A 28 -23.87 -4.50 9.61
N ALA A 29 -23.37 -4.76 8.40
CA ALA A 29 -22.47 -5.88 8.13
C ALA A 29 -21.20 -5.80 8.98
N ALA A 30 -20.62 -4.60 9.08
CA ALA A 30 -19.47 -4.32 9.94
C ALA A 30 -19.71 -4.64 11.42
N ARG A 31 -20.85 -4.20 11.96
CA ARG A 31 -21.23 -4.43 13.36
C ARG A 31 -21.46 -5.90 13.68
N HIS A 32 -21.79 -6.74 12.70
CA HIS A 32 -21.91 -8.18 12.91
C HIS A 32 -20.53 -8.83 13.13
N ILE A 33 -19.53 -8.40 12.36
CA ILE A 33 -18.15 -8.90 12.48
C ILE A 33 -17.51 -8.44 13.79
N SER A 34 -17.75 -7.20 14.23
CA SER A 34 -17.17 -6.68 15.49
C SER A 34 -17.70 -7.33 16.77
N LYS A 35 -18.82 -8.07 16.70
CA LYS A 35 -19.34 -8.82 17.86
C LYS A 35 -18.66 -10.17 18.05
N THR A 36 -18.03 -10.71 17.01
CA THR A 36 -17.42 -12.05 17.02
C THR A 36 -15.92 -12.01 17.30
N GLU A 37 -15.28 -10.88 17.05
CA GLU A 37 -13.86 -10.64 17.24
C GLU A 37 -13.66 -9.20 17.76
N ALA A 38 -12.58 -8.90 18.50
CA ALA A 38 -12.33 -7.58 19.09
C ALA A 38 -11.93 -6.51 18.05
N PHE A 39 -12.84 -6.24 17.11
CA PHE A 39 -12.70 -5.28 16.03
C PHE A 39 -13.40 -3.96 16.37
N SER A 40 -12.73 -2.86 16.07
CA SER A 40 -13.38 -1.58 15.80
C SER A 40 -13.32 -1.38 14.29
N LEU A 41 -14.48 -1.43 13.64
CA LEU A 41 -14.59 -0.98 12.25
C LEU A 41 -14.78 0.53 12.25
N GLU A 42 -13.81 1.25 11.71
CA GLU A 42 -13.96 2.66 11.38
C GLU A 42 -14.26 2.73 9.88
N ALA A 43 -15.54 2.82 9.53
CA ALA A 43 -15.92 3.18 8.18
C ALA A 43 -15.61 4.67 8.04
N VAL A 44 -14.54 5.01 7.31
CA VAL A 44 -14.25 6.40 7.00
C VAL A 44 -15.17 6.79 5.86
N ILE A 45 -16.35 7.24 6.26
CA ILE A 45 -17.37 7.74 5.35
C ILE A 45 -17.09 9.23 5.18
N ASP A 46 -17.04 9.65 3.92
CA ASP A 46 -17.01 11.04 3.47
C ASP A 46 -15.65 11.59 3.01
N ARG A 47 -15.74 12.34 1.91
CA ARG A 47 -14.70 13.21 1.33
C ARG A 47 -14.31 14.33 2.29
N ASP A 48 -15.03 14.48 3.39
CA ASP A 48 -14.79 15.51 4.35
C ASP A 48 -13.44 15.36 5.05
N THR A 49 -12.82 16.51 5.21
CA THR A 49 -11.64 16.79 6.02
C THR A 49 -11.96 16.70 7.52
N TYR A 50 -13.05 16.02 7.90
CA TYR A 50 -13.54 15.94 9.27
C TYR A 50 -12.48 15.30 10.17
N GLY A 51 -12.04 16.04 11.18
CA GLY A 51 -10.94 15.65 12.08
C GLY A 51 -9.54 16.09 11.63
N ILE A 52 -9.40 16.74 10.47
CA ILE A 52 -8.15 17.34 10.00
C ILE A 52 -8.25 18.87 10.25
N PRO A 53 -7.50 19.44 11.20
CA PRO A 53 -7.48 20.88 11.41
C PRO A 53 -6.94 21.60 10.18
N GLY A 54 -7.48 22.77 9.83
CA GLY A 54 -7.01 23.61 8.72
C GLY A 54 -7.86 23.55 7.45
N SER A 55 -7.25 23.87 6.31
CA SER A 55 -7.83 23.83 4.95
C SER A 55 -7.07 22.81 4.08
N PRO A 56 -7.10 21.51 4.43
CA PRO A 56 -6.23 20.52 3.81
C PRO A 56 -6.61 20.22 2.36
N SER A 57 -5.63 19.77 1.58
CA SER A 57 -5.89 19.20 0.25
C SER A 57 -6.78 17.96 0.39
N ILE A 58 -8.02 18.09 -0.09
CA ILE A 58 -9.03 17.02 -0.08
C ILE A 58 -8.47 15.74 -0.74
N VAL A 59 -7.70 15.90 -1.81
CA VAL A 59 -7.13 14.77 -2.58
C VAL A 59 -6.05 14.01 -1.79
N GLU A 60 -5.12 14.73 -1.14
CA GLU A 60 -4.04 14.10 -0.35
C GLU A 60 -4.60 13.38 0.89
N SER A 61 -5.60 13.99 1.54
CA SER A 61 -6.26 13.39 2.71
C SER A 61 -7.02 12.11 2.34
N ILE A 62 -7.73 12.12 1.21
CA ILE A 62 -8.47 10.95 0.72
C ILE A 62 -7.51 9.83 0.31
N THR A 63 -6.48 10.15 -0.47
CA THR A 63 -5.51 9.14 -0.94
C THR A 63 -4.75 8.49 0.23
N GLY A 64 -4.34 9.26 1.24
CA GLY A 64 -3.74 8.73 2.47
C GLY A 64 -4.66 7.74 3.21
N LYS A 65 -5.94 8.10 3.39
CA LYS A 65 -6.95 7.25 4.01
C LYS A 65 -7.20 5.95 3.22
N ILE A 66 -7.25 6.04 1.89
CA ILE A 66 -7.37 4.87 1.01
C ILE A 66 -6.17 3.94 1.19
N ALA A 67 -4.95 4.48 1.18
CA ALA A 67 -3.73 3.69 1.27
C ALA A 67 -3.63 2.86 2.57
N LYS A 68 -4.19 3.36 3.68
CA LYS A 68 -4.21 2.65 4.97
C LYS A 68 -5.45 1.78 5.19
N SER A 69 -6.44 1.82 4.31
CA SER A 69 -7.63 0.98 4.45
C SER A 69 -7.30 -0.49 4.20
N ASP A 70 -7.96 -1.38 4.95
CA ASP A 70 -7.87 -2.82 4.74
C ASP A 70 -8.74 -3.25 3.56
N VAL A 71 -9.89 -2.60 3.39
CA VAL A 71 -10.85 -2.85 2.30
C VAL A 71 -11.36 -1.51 1.77
N PHE A 72 -11.41 -1.39 0.45
CA PHE A 72 -12.00 -0.25 -0.24
C PHE A 72 -13.34 -0.64 -0.85
N VAL A 73 -14.40 0.06 -0.48
CA VAL A 73 -15.75 -0.11 -1.01
C VAL A 73 -16.09 1.12 -1.84
N CYS A 74 -16.65 0.95 -3.04
CA CYS A 74 -17.02 2.09 -3.88
C CYS A 74 -18.37 1.93 -4.58
N ASP A 75 -19.15 3.03 -4.65
CA ASP A 75 -20.39 3.11 -5.43
C ASP A 75 -20.09 3.44 -6.89
N VAL A 76 -20.12 2.40 -7.74
CA VAL A 76 -19.90 2.51 -9.19
C VAL A 76 -21.22 2.61 -9.97
N SER A 77 -22.32 3.01 -9.32
CA SER A 77 -23.60 3.24 -10.01
C SER A 77 -23.47 4.32 -11.08
N ILE A 78 -24.09 4.07 -12.23
CA ILE A 78 -24.03 4.95 -13.41
C ILE A 78 -24.82 6.22 -13.11
N ILE A 79 -24.17 7.38 -13.21
CA ILE A 79 -24.79 8.68 -12.86
C ILE A 79 -25.57 9.30 -14.02
N ASN A 80 -25.31 8.83 -15.24
CA ASN A 80 -25.84 9.40 -16.48
C ASN A 80 -26.57 8.33 -17.32
N SER A 81 -27.38 7.50 -16.67
CA SER A 81 -28.08 6.35 -17.29
C SER A 81 -28.91 6.74 -18.52
N ASN A 82 -29.51 7.93 -18.52
CA ASN A 82 -30.33 8.47 -19.61
C ASN A 82 -29.53 9.18 -20.73
N SER A 83 -28.20 9.19 -20.65
CA SER A 83 -27.34 9.85 -21.64
C SER A 83 -27.30 9.08 -22.96
N LYS A 84 -27.29 9.80 -24.09
CA LYS A 84 -26.96 9.24 -25.41
C LYS A 84 -25.44 9.02 -25.59
N GLY A 85 -24.63 9.63 -24.72
CA GLY A 85 -23.18 9.48 -24.71
C GLY A 85 -22.72 8.27 -23.89
N ARG A 86 -21.41 8.17 -23.67
CA ARG A 86 -20.84 7.09 -22.85
C ARG A 86 -21.34 7.18 -21.41
N GLN A 87 -21.92 6.09 -20.93
CA GLN A 87 -22.32 5.95 -19.53
C GLN A 87 -21.09 5.83 -18.62
N THR A 88 -21.16 6.43 -17.44
CA THR A 88 -20.06 6.47 -16.49
C THR A 88 -20.58 6.53 -15.05
N PRO A 89 -19.85 5.93 -14.09
CA PRO A 89 -19.98 6.27 -12.69
C PRO A 89 -19.42 7.67 -12.40
N ASN A 90 -19.52 8.10 -11.14
CA ASN A 90 -18.95 9.37 -10.69
C ASN A 90 -17.42 9.42 -10.93
N PRO A 91 -16.90 10.45 -11.64
CA PRO A 91 -15.47 10.52 -11.97
C PRO A 91 -14.51 10.55 -10.78
N ASN A 92 -14.93 11.12 -9.64
CA ASN A 92 -14.09 11.13 -8.45
C ASN A 92 -14.02 9.75 -7.81
N VAL A 93 -15.13 9.00 -7.78
CA VAL A 93 -15.13 7.59 -7.34
C VAL A 93 -14.22 6.75 -8.24
N ILE A 94 -14.23 7.00 -9.55
CA ILE A 94 -13.31 6.32 -10.49
C ILE A 94 -11.84 6.67 -10.21
N PHE A 95 -11.53 7.93 -9.92
CA PHE A 95 -10.18 8.34 -9.52
C PHE A 95 -9.72 7.63 -8.24
N GLU A 96 -10.57 7.64 -7.20
CA GLU A 96 -10.31 6.99 -5.92
C GLU A 96 -10.15 5.47 -6.08
N LEU A 97 -10.99 4.83 -6.90
CA LEU A 97 -10.88 3.42 -7.28
C LEU A 97 -9.57 3.11 -8.01
N GLY A 98 -9.17 3.96 -8.95
CA GLY A 98 -7.90 3.83 -9.65
C GLY A 98 -6.72 3.85 -8.67
N TYR A 99 -6.70 4.82 -7.76
CA TYR A 99 -5.70 4.91 -6.71
C TYR A 99 -5.73 3.68 -5.78
N ALA A 100 -6.92 3.31 -5.28
CA ALA A 100 -7.12 2.14 -4.44
C ALA A 100 -6.62 0.86 -5.13
N SER A 101 -6.90 0.67 -6.41
CA SER A 101 -6.45 -0.50 -7.16
C SER A 101 -4.92 -0.59 -7.28
N SER A 102 -4.26 0.56 -7.33
CA SER A 102 -2.80 0.63 -7.44
C SER A 102 -2.07 0.40 -6.13
N ILE A 103 -2.71 0.73 -5.00
CA ILE A 103 -2.12 0.62 -3.65
C ILE A 103 -2.59 -0.65 -2.94
N LEU A 104 -3.89 -0.89 -2.95
CA LEU A 104 -4.50 -2.00 -2.24
C LEU A 104 -4.48 -3.30 -3.06
N GLY A 105 -4.55 -3.22 -4.39
CA GLY A 105 -4.79 -4.37 -5.24
C GLY A 105 -6.28 -4.70 -5.36
N TRP A 106 -6.65 -5.42 -6.42
CA TRP A 106 -8.06 -5.66 -6.74
C TRP A 106 -8.76 -6.61 -5.77
N ASP A 107 -7.99 -7.49 -5.14
CA ASP A 107 -8.50 -8.42 -4.16
C ASP A 107 -9.07 -7.71 -2.93
N ARG A 108 -8.74 -6.45 -2.64
CA ARG A 108 -9.26 -5.72 -1.47
C ARG A 108 -10.32 -4.69 -1.82
N ILE A 109 -10.87 -4.78 -3.03
CA ILE A 109 -11.84 -3.82 -3.57
C ILE A 109 -13.21 -4.47 -3.69
N ILE A 110 -14.22 -3.80 -3.16
CA ILE A 110 -15.63 -4.15 -3.33
C ILE A 110 -16.30 -3.03 -4.13
N MET A 111 -16.60 -3.32 -5.40
CA MET A 111 -17.43 -2.42 -6.21
C MET A 111 -18.90 -2.75 -5.98
N VAL A 112 -19.71 -1.73 -5.76
CA VAL A 112 -21.15 -1.85 -5.49
C VAL A 112 -21.91 -1.01 -6.50
N GLN A 113 -22.99 -1.55 -7.05
CA GLN A 113 -23.78 -0.90 -8.09
C GLN A 113 -25.26 -1.09 -7.84
N ASN A 114 -26.02 0.00 -7.93
CA ASN A 114 -27.46 -0.05 -8.06
C ASN A 114 -27.82 -0.31 -9.54
N ALA A 115 -28.32 -1.51 -9.82
CA ALA A 115 -28.68 -1.95 -11.17
C ALA A 115 -29.89 -1.20 -11.76
N ALA A 116 -30.64 -0.44 -10.95
CA ALA A 116 -31.71 0.43 -11.44
C ALA A 116 -31.20 1.52 -12.41
N PHE A 117 -29.91 1.86 -12.34
CA PHE A 117 -29.28 2.88 -13.20
C PHE A 117 -28.46 2.27 -14.36
N GLY A 118 -28.54 0.95 -14.54
CA GLY A 118 -27.84 0.22 -15.61
C GLY A 118 -27.03 -0.95 -15.06
N GLY A 119 -26.81 -1.95 -15.91
CA GLY A 119 -26.07 -3.17 -15.58
C GLY A 119 -24.55 -3.00 -15.54
N PRO A 120 -23.82 -4.06 -15.19
CA PRO A 120 -22.35 -4.03 -15.07
C PRO A 120 -21.71 -3.94 -16.46
N ASP A 121 -22.36 -4.46 -17.50
CA ASP A 121 -21.93 -4.42 -18.90
C ASP A 121 -21.88 -3.02 -19.50
N LEU A 122 -22.50 -2.05 -18.82
CA LEU A 122 -22.52 -0.63 -19.20
C LEU A 122 -21.41 0.18 -18.50
N LEU A 123 -20.68 -0.44 -17.56
CA LEU A 123 -19.55 0.20 -16.90
C LEU A 123 -18.39 0.44 -17.89
N PRO A 124 -17.46 1.35 -17.56
CA PRO A 124 -16.20 1.50 -18.27
C PRO A 124 -15.44 0.17 -18.48
N PHE A 125 -14.64 0.10 -19.54
CA PHE A 125 -14.03 -1.16 -20.01
C PHE A 125 -13.10 -1.82 -18.98
N ASP A 126 -12.45 -1.00 -18.17
CA ASP A 126 -11.58 -1.31 -17.04
C ASP A 126 -12.33 -1.97 -15.87
N LEU A 127 -13.65 -1.80 -15.79
CA LEU A 127 -14.51 -2.36 -14.74
C LEU A 127 -15.36 -3.56 -15.21
N ARG A 128 -15.73 -3.65 -16.49
CA ARG A 128 -16.65 -4.69 -17.03
C ARG A 128 -16.20 -6.13 -16.78
N GLY A 129 -14.89 -6.39 -16.71
CA GLY A 129 -14.34 -7.72 -16.46
C GLY A 129 -14.23 -8.10 -14.98
N ARG A 130 -14.73 -7.26 -14.07
CA ARG A 130 -14.53 -7.41 -12.63
C ARG A 130 -15.84 -7.69 -11.92
N ARG A 131 -15.75 -8.35 -10.78
CA ARG A 131 -16.91 -8.65 -9.94
C ARG A 131 -17.46 -7.36 -9.33
N VAL A 132 -18.75 -7.11 -9.56
CA VAL A 132 -19.50 -5.98 -8.99
C VAL A 132 -20.64 -6.55 -8.16
N LEU A 133 -20.77 -6.09 -6.91
CA LEU A 133 -21.92 -6.39 -6.07
C LEU A 133 -23.10 -5.56 -6.53
N GLN A 134 -24.21 -6.22 -6.86
CA GLN A 134 -25.39 -5.57 -7.39
C GLN A 134 -26.55 -5.65 -6.42
N TYR A 135 -27.25 -4.55 -6.29
CA TYR A 135 -28.58 -4.50 -5.72
C TYR A 135 -29.48 -3.70 -6.66
N TYR A 136 -30.79 -3.83 -6.53
CA TYR A 136 -31.74 -3.09 -7.35
C TYR A 136 -32.71 -2.37 -6.44
N ILE A 137 -32.67 -1.04 -6.43
CA ILE A 137 -33.69 -0.22 -5.77
C ILE A 137 -33.99 1.00 -6.65
N ASP A 138 -35.27 1.19 -6.94
CA ASP A 138 -35.82 2.34 -7.63
C ASP A 138 -36.93 2.98 -6.77
N GLU A 139 -37.53 4.05 -7.26
CA GLU A 139 -38.63 4.73 -6.56
C GLU A 139 -39.84 3.82 -6.28
N ALA A 140 -40.09 2.82 -7.13
CA ALA A 140 -41.21 1.91 -6.94
C ALA A 140 -40.98 0.95 -5.76
N ILE A 141 -39.75 0.46 -5.60
CA ILE A 141 -39.37 -0.43 -4.50
C ILE A 141 -39.17 0.35 -3.20
N GLU A 142 -38.69 1.60 -3.26
CA GLU A 142 -38.45 2.42 -2.08
C GLU A 142 -39.70 2.57 -1.19
N HIS A 143 -40.89 2.64 -1.80
CA HIS A 143 -42.16 2.72 -1.08
C HIS A 143 -42.67 1.38 -0.51
N LYS A 144 -42.01 0.26 -0.82
CA LYS A 144 -42.39 -1.08 -0.37
C LYS A 144 -41.46 -1.56 0.74
N SER A 145 -41.84 -1.24 1.99
CA SER A 145 -41.03 -1.51 3.19
C SER A 145 -40.50 -2.95 3.27
N GLU A 146 -41.33 -3.96 3.04
CA GLU A 146 -40.91 -5.38 3.12
C GLU A 146 -39.92 -5.78 2.02
N GLU A 147 -40.13 -5.32 0.79
CA GLU A 147 -39.26 -5.65 -0.35
C GLU A 147 -37.91 -4.96 -0.21
N LYS A 148 -37.91 -3.68 0.18
CA LYS A 148 -36.71 -2.91 0.52
C LYS A 148 -35.92 -3.56 1.65
N GLN A 149 -36.60 -4.01 2.72
CA GLN A 149 -35.94 -4.65 3.86
C GLN A 149 -35.26 -5.97 3.45
N LYS A 150 -35.91 -6.82 2.65
CA LYS A 150 -35.30 -8.06 2.13
C LYS A 150 -34.06 -7.79 1.28
N LEU A 151 -34.12 -6.82 0.38
CA LEU A 151 -32.98 -6.43 -0.44
C LEU A 151 -31.80 -5.93 0.40
N LYS A 152 -32.13 -5.16 1.45
CA LYS A 152 -31.16 -4.64 2.39
C LYS A 152 -30.48 -5.75 3.20
N GLU A 153 -31.25 -6.73 3.69
CA GLU A 153 -30.73 -7.91 4.36
C GLU A 153 -29.80 -8.71 3.45
N GLY A 154 -30.20 -8.94 2.19
CA GLY A 154 -29.33 -9.59 1.21
C GLY A 154 -28.01 -8.84 0.94
N LEU A 155 -28.06 -7.50 0.88
CA LEU A 155 -26.85 -6.68 0.74
C LEU A 155 -25.96 -6.72 1.99
N ILE A 156 -26.57 -6.68 3.19
CA ILE A 156 -25.86 -6.84 4.47
C ILE A 156 -25.13 -8.18 4.51
N ASP A 157 -25.80 -9.28 4.18
CA ASP A 157 -25.21 -10.61 4.18
C ASP A 157 -24.06 -10.71 3.17
N THR A 158 -24.21 -10.10 2.00
CA THR A 158 -23.16 -10.10 0.97
C THR A 158 -21.93 -9.33 1.43
N PHE A 159 -22.12 -8.14 2.03
CA PHE A 159 -21.01 -7.38 2.65
C PHE A 159 -20.37 -8.15 3.80
N HIS A 160 -21.17 -8.79 4.65
CA HIS A 160 -20.67 -9.57 5.77
C HIS A 160 -19.73 -10.68 5.30
N HIS A 161 -20.14 -11.49 4.32
CA HIS A 161 -19.29 -12.54 3.77
C HIS A 161 -18.01 -12.00 3.11
N ALA A 162 -18.11 -10.89 2.38
CA ALA A 162 -16.95 -10.26 1.75
C ALA A 162 -15.94 -9.76 2.80
N LEU A 163 -16.41 -9.03 3.81
CA LEU A 163 -15.57 -8.50 4.88
C LEU A 163 -14.96 -9.62 5.75
N GLN A 164 -15.71 -10.70 6.02
CA GLN A 164 -15.21 -11.86 6.76
C GLN A 164 -14.09 -12.60 6.01
N TYR A 165 -14.19 -12.71 4.68
CA TYR A 165 -13.10 -13.28 3.88
C TYR A 165 -11.82 -12.44 4.02
N TYR A 166 -11.92 -11.11 3.99
CA TYR A 166 -10.77 -10.23 4.13
C TYR A 166 -10.20 -10.16 5.55
N SER A 167 -11.02 -10.33 6.59
CA SER A 167 -10.52 -10.44 7.97
C SER A 167 -9.69 -11.71 8.17
N ALA A 168 -10.14 -12.84 7.61
CA ALA A 168 -9.39 -14.10 7.65
C ALA A 168 -8.04 -14.02 6.91
N LEU A 169 -7.96 -13.29 5.79
CA LEU A 169 -6.70 -13.03 5.10
C LEU A 169 -5.74 -12.16 5.91
N ARG A 170 -6.24 -11.24 6.75
CA ARG A 170 -5.41 -10.41 7.64
C ARG A 170 -4.80 -11.21 8.81
N SER A 171 -5.43 -12.29 9.27
CA SER A 171 -4.81 -13.24 10.21
C SER A 171 -3.51 -13.86 9.64
N ILE A 172 -3.40 -13.97 8.31
CA ILE A 172 -2.17 -14.42 7.64
C ILE A 172 -1.08 -13.34 7.68
N LYS A 173 -1.46 -12.05 7.74
CA LYS A 173 -0.60 -10.86 7.90
C LYS A 173 0.15 -10.85 9.25
N GLU A 174 -0.30 -11.63 10.25
CA GLU A 174 0.41 -11.79 11.53
C GLU A 174 1.67 -12.67 11.41
N LYS A 175 1.82 -13.42 10.31
CA LYS A 175 3.13 -13.94 9.96
C LYS A 175 3.90 -12.80 9.32
N LYS A 176 5.08 -12.51 9.86
CA LYS A 176 6.07 -11.44 9.54
C LYS A 176 6.53 -11.41 8.06
N VAL A 177 5.61 -11.59 7.12
CA VAL A 177 5.76 -11.68 5.67
C VAL A 177 6.32 -10.37 5.17
N ILE A 178 7.57 -10.39 4.69
CA ILE A 178 8.21 -9.26 4.03
C ILE A 178 8.64 -9.68 2.61
N TRP A 179 8.14 -8.98 1.61
CA TRP A 179 8.62 -8.88 0.24
C TRP A 179 9.45 -7.62 0.03
N TRP A 180 9.05 -6.51 0.66
CA TRP A 180 9.64 -5.19 0.46
C TRP A 180 11.11 -5.13 0.84
N GLY A 181 11.90 -4.36 0.08
CA GLY A 181 13.26 -3.99 0.44
C GLY A 181 14.34 -4.65 -0.40
N ASN A 182 15.55 -4.63 0.12
CA ASN A 182 16.75 -5.13 -0.53
C ASN A 182 16.97 -6.61 -0.22
N TRP A 183 17.35 -7.37 -1.23
CA TRP A 183 17.68 -8.79 -1.13
C TRP A 183 18.98 -9.03 -1.90
N ASP A 184 19.99 -9.57 -1.22
CA ASP A 184 21.30 -9.81 -1.81
C ASP A 184 21.52 -11.31 -1.99
N MET A 185 22.06 -11.72 -3.13
CA MET A 185 22.35 -13.12 -3.43
C MET A 185 23.26 -13.72 -2.35
N ASP A 186 22.84 -14.81 -1.75
CA ASP A 186 23.59 -15.53 -0.72
C ASP A 186 24.66 -16.40 -1.38
N THR A 187 25.84 -15.82 -1.60
CA THR A 187 26.94 -16.47 -2.31
C THR A 187 28.27 -16.23 -1.61
N ILE A 188 29.12 -17.26 -1.62
CA ILE A 188 30.48 -17.20 -1.08
C ILE A 188 31.51 -16.66 -2.09
N THR A 189 31.16 -16.58 -3.38
CA THR A 189 32.08 -16.19 -4.44
C THR A 189 32.01 -14.68 -4.68
N LYS A 190 33.12 -13.95 -4.50
CA LYS A 190 33.15 -12.50 -4.75
C LYS A 190 32.95 -12.09 -6.21
N VAL A 191 33.17 -13.03 -7.13
CA VAL A 191 33.07 -12.77 -8.57
C VAL A 191 31.64 -12.86 -9.10
N ARG A 192 30.71 -13.43 -8.32
CA ARG A 192 29.31 -13.58 -8.71
C ARG A 192 28.40 -13.06 -7.61
N GLY A 193 27.36 -12.35 -7.98
CA GLY A 193 26.38 -11.85 -7.02
C GLY A 193 25.12 -11.35 -7.71
N GLY A 194 24.20 -10.87 -6.91
CA GLY A 194 22.97 -10.27 -7.39
C GLY A 194 22.28 -9.46 -6.32
N HIS A 195 21.48 -8.51 -6.77
CA HIS A 195 20.72 -7.61 -5.94
C HIS A 195 19.29 -7.54 -6.48
N LEU A 196 18.33 -7.83 -5.62
CA LEU A 196 16.91 -7.69 -5.87
C LEU A 196 16.38 -6.58 -4.97
N HIS A 197 15.81 -5.55 -5.57
CA HIS A 197 15.13 -4.48 -4.86
C HIS A 197 13.63 -4.58 -5.12
N ILE A 198 12.83 -4.80 -4.08
CA ILE A 198 11.37 -4.87 -4.15
C ILE A 198 10.76 -3.59 -3.56
N THR A 199 9.86 -2.97 -4.30
CA THR A 199 9.14 -1.76 -3.89
C THR A 199 7.66 -1.85 -4.23
N ARG A 200 6.87 -0.92 -3.68
CA ARG A 200 5.44 -0.77 -3.99
C ARG A 200 4.68 -2.09 -3.84
N VAL A 201 4.90 -2.76 -2.71
CA VAL A 201 4.23 -4.03 -2.38
C VAL A 201 2.77 -3.76 -2.05
N SER A 202 1.85 -4.40 -2.77
CA SER A 202 0.41 -4.47 -2.48
C SER A 202 0.06 -5.87 -1.96
N SER A 203 -1.23 -6.18 -1.77
CA SER A 203 -1.63 -7.53 -1.35
C SER A 203 -1.48 -8.58 -2.44
N ASP A 204 -1.44 -8.14 -3.70
CA ASP A 204 -1.52 -8.99 -4.89
C ASP A 204 -0.32 -8.82 -5.83
N ALA A 205 0.56 -7.83 -5.63
CA ALA A 205 1.68 -7.59 -6.50
C ALA A 205 2.81 -6.79 -5.83
N PHE A 206 3.96 -6.74 -6.50
CA PHE A 206 5.03 -5.79 -6.18
C PHE A 206 5.82 -5.42 -7.43
N PHE A 207 6.54 -4.30 -7.37
CA PHE A 207 7.52 -3.92 -8.37
C PHE A 207 8.91 -4.38 -7.93
N PHE A 208 9.74 -4.77 -8.88
CA PHE A 208 11.10 -5.18 -8.59
C PHE A 208 12.10 -4.71 -9.64
N GLU A 209 13.34 -4.54 -9.18
CA GLU A 209 14.55 -4.37 -9.98
C GLU A 209 15.52 -5.48 -9.57
N LEU A 210 15.98 -6.26 -10.54
CA LEU A 210 16.84 -7.42 -10.32
C LEU A 210 18.09 -7.30 -11.17
N MET A 211 19.23 -7.22 -10.48
CA MET A 211 20.55 -7.11 -11.07
C MET A 211 21.42 -8.29 -10.67
N ILE A 212 22.29 -8.73 -11.58
CA ILE A 212 23.31 -9.74 -11.31
C ILE A 212 24.65 -9.36 -11.94
N PHE A 213 25.72 -9.94 -11.40
CA PHE A 213 27.02 -9.95 -12.03
C PHE A 213 27.71 -11.31 -11.87
N ASP A 214 28.54 -11.67 -12.85
CA ASP A 214 29.48 -12.79 -12.83
C ASP A 214 30.74 -12.38 -13.61
N GLY A 215 31.73 -11.85 -12.89
CA GLY A 215 32.85 -11.12 -13.45
C GLY A 215 32.36 -9.86 -14.18
N ALA A 216 32.75 -9.70 -15.45
CA ALA A 216 32.32 -8.59 -16.28
C ALA A 216 30.94 -8.81 -16.94
N ARG A 217 30.30 -9.97 -16.72
CA ARG A 217 28.99 -10.29 -17.30
C ARG A 217 27.91 -9.83 -16.33
N THR A 218 26.97 -9.04 -16.82
CA THR A 218 25.89 -8.49 -16.00
C THR A 218 24.53 -8.92 -16.51
N GLY A 219 23.51 -8.74 -15.68
CA GLY A 219 22.12 -8.88 -16.06
C GLY A 219 21.29 -7.88 -15.29
N HIS A 220 20.25 -7.36 -15.92
CA HIS A 220 19.38 -6.36 -15.34
C HIS A 220 17.97 -6.50 -15.90
N VAL A 221 16.99 -6.62 -15.02
CA VAL A 221 15.57 -6.65 -15.40
C VAL A 221 14.73 -5.92 -14.36
N ILE A 222 13.76 -5.15 -14.85
CA ILE A 222 12.78 -4.44 -14.03
C ILE A 222 11.41 -4.95 -14.42
N GLY A 223 10.54 -5.19 -13.43
CA GLY A 223 9.23 -5.74 -13.71
C GLY A 223 8.22 -5.56 -12.58
N LYS A 224 7.03 -6.09 -12.85
CA LYS A 224 5.96 -6.26 -11.86
C LYS A 224 5.73 -7.75 -11.66
N ALA A 225 5.76 -8.19 -10.41
CA ALA A 225 5.42 -9.55 -10.03
C ALA A 225 4.02 -9.60 -9.43
N GLN A 226 3.25 -10.63 -9.77
CA GLN A 226 1.96 -10.96 -9.16
C GLN A 226 2.19 -11.94 -8.01
N ILE A 227 1.71 -11.60 -6.82
CA ILE A 227 1.68 -12.48 -5.65
C ILE A 227 0.56 -13.51 -5.86
N LEU A 228 0.94 -14.79 -5.90
CA LEU A 228 0.00 -15.91 -6.07
C LEU A 228 -0.42 -16.49 -4.72
N THR A 229 0.52 -16.51 -3.78
CA THR A 229 0.31 -16.94 -2.39
C THR A 229 1.15 -16.06 -1.48
N PRO A 230 0.95 -16.06 -0.15
CA PRO A 230 1.76 -15.25 0.77
C PRO A 230 3.27 -15.46 0.67
N ASN A 231 3.73 -16.57 0.08
CA ASN A 231 5.15 -16.92 -0.07
C ASN A 231 5.57 -17.13 -1.53
N SER A 232 4.72 -16.89 -2.51
CA SER A 232 5.06 -17.09 -3.93
C SER A 232 4.55 -15.96 -4.80
N ALA A 233 5.42 -15.45 -5.66
CA ALA A 233 5.08 -14.47 -6.67
C ALA A 233 5.71 -14.84 -8.02
N TYR A 234 5.24 -14.21 -9.08
CA TYR A 234 5.65 -14.52 -10.44
C TYR A 234 5.60 -13.29 -11.33
N ALA A 235 6.56 -13.14 -12.23
CA ALA A 235 6.65 -12.05 -13.19
C ALA A 235 6.77 -12.56 -14.63
N ARG A 236 6.15 -11.85 -15.57
CA ARG A 236 6.35 -11.96 -17.01
C ARG A 236 6.89 -10.65 -17.54
N ILE A 237 8.07 -10.68 -18.15
CA ILE A 237 8.71 -9.52 -18.76
C ILE A 237 8.81 -9.75 -20.26
N GLN A 238 8.15 -8.89 -21.04
CA GLN A 238 8.22 -8.98 -22.51
C GLN A 238 9.62 -8.65 -23.02
N THR A 239 10.10 -9.46 -23.95
CA THR A 239 11.32 -9.22 -24.73
C THR A 239 10.96 -8.57 -26.07
N THR A 240 11.95 -8.04 -26.78
CA THR A 240 11.73 -7.37 -28.07
C THR A 240 11.35 -8.31 -29.21
N ASP A 241 11.52 -9.62 -29.02
CA ASP A 241 11.13 -10.69 -29.96
C ASP A 241 9.75 -11.29 -29.63
N ASP A 242 8.88 -10.54 -28.94
CA ASP A 242 7.52 -10.93 -28.53
C ASP A 242 7.47 -12.23 -27.69
N LYS A 243 8.57 -12.55 -27.00
CA LYS A 243 8.61 -13.63 -26.00
C LYS A 243 8.50 -13.05 -24.59
N GLU A 244 8.35 -13.93 -23.61
CA GLU A 244 8.24 -13.54 -22.21
C GLU A 244 9.35 -14.21 -21.40
N CYS A 245 10.16 -13.40 -20.72
CA CYS A 245 11.00 -13.86 -19.63
C CYS A 245 10.13 -14.08 -18.40
N GLU A 246 10.20 -15.28 -17.85
CA GLU A 246 9.44 -15.71 -16.70
C GLU A 246 10.33 -15.75 -15.46
N ILE A 247 9.91 -15.12 -14.36
CA ILE A 247 10.66 -15.15 -13.09
C ILE A 247 9.73 -15.58 -11.96
N HIS A 248 10.10 -16.63 -11.26
CA HIS A 248 9.38 -17.14 -10.09
C HIS A 248 10.11 -16.75 -8.82
N PHE A 249 9.35 -16.23 -7.85
CA PHE A 249 9.84 -15.84 -6.53
C PHE A 249 9.21 -16.76 -5.50
N ARG A 250 10.01 -17.46 -4.69
CA ARG A 250 9.53 -18.27 -3.57
C ARG A 250 10.24 -17.86 -2.30
N ARG A 251 9.48 -17.28 -1.38
CA ARG A 251 10.01 -16.81 -0.11
C ARG A 251 9.92 -17.90 0.97
N ARG A 252 10.92 -17.96 1.83
CA ARG A 252 10.96 -18.83 3.02
C ARG A 252 11.60 -18.11 4.20
N LEU A 253 11.12 -18.42 5.40
CA LEU A 253 11.74 -17.97 6.65
C LEU A 253 12.62 -19.09 7.18
N GLU A 254 13.90 -18.82 7.40
CA GLU A 254 14.81 -19.77 8.04
C GLU A 254 15.46 -19.15 9.26
N ARG A 255 15.29 -19.79 10.42
CA ARG A 255 15.70 -19.27 11.74
C ARG A 255 15.09 -17.87 11.96
N ASP A 256 15.88 -16.83 11.75
CA ASP A 256 15.50 -15.41 11.90
C ASP A 256 15.79 -14.56 10.64
N GLY A 257 15.96 -15.20 9.48
CA GLY A 257 16.26 -14.53 8.20
C GLY A 257 15.26 -14.90 7.12
N TRP A 258 14.84 -13.90 6.35
CA TRP A 258 14.03 -14.11 5.14
C TRP A 258 14.94 -14.41 3.96
N TYR A 259 14.58 -15.46 3.22
CA TYR A 259 15.24 -15.87 1.99
C TYR A 259 14.22 -15.90 0.86
N MET A 260 14.69 -15.53 -0.33
CA MET A 260 13.96 -15.55 -1.58
C MET A 260 14.68 -16.49 -2.53
N GLU A 261 14.02 -17.57 -2.94
CA GLU A 261 14.48 -18.36 -4.06
C GLU A 261 13.93 -17.74 -5.34
N ILE A 262 14.83 -17.35 -6.24
CA ILE A 262 14.50 -16.88 -7.58
C ILE A 262 14.81 -18.00 -8.56
N GLU A 263 13.85 -18.30 -9.42
CA GLU A 263 13.99 -19.27 -10.51
C GLU A 263 13.57 -18.60 -11.81
N GLU A 264 14.48 -18.60 -12.80
CA GLU A 264 14.18 -18.15 -14.15
C GLU A 264 13.53 -19.26 -14.96
N GLY A 265 12.48 -18.88 -15.66
CA GLY A 265 11.88 -19.67 -16.71
C GLY A 265 12.49 -19.34 -18.09
N PRO A 266 11.74 -19.63 -19.16
CA PRO A 266 12.19 -19.40 -20.53
C PRO A 266 12.56 -17.94 -20.83
N HIS A 267 13.39 -17.73 -21.85
CA HIS A 267 13.67 -16.43 -22.49
C HIS A 267 14.31 -15.33 -21.63
N CYS A 268 14.69 -15.62 -20.37
CA CYS A 268 15.38 -14.66 -19.52
C CYS A 268 16.82 -14.35 -19.92
N SER A 269 17.44 -15.18 -20.76
CA SER A 269 18.76 -14.93 -21.36
C SER A 269 18.83 -13.65 -22.20
N TYR A 270 17.69 -13.05 -22.54
CA TYR A 270 17.64 -11.73 -23.17
C TYR A 270 18.14 -10.62 -22.23
N TRP A 271 17.93 -10.78 -20.92
CA TRP A 271 18.17 -9.75 -19.91
C TRP A 271 19.50 -9.92 -19.16
N HIS A 272 20.32 -10.92 -19.50
CA HIS A 272 21.60 -11.16 -18.86
C HIS A 272 22.66 -11.76 -19.81
N GLY A 273 23.93 -11.60 -19.44
CA GLY A 273 25.07 -12.12 -20.20
C GLY A 273 25.10 -13.65 -20.35
N VAL A 274 25.90 -14.12 -21.30
CA VAL A 274 26.04 -15.56 -21.58
C VAL A 274 26.59 -16.30 -20.34
N SER A 275 25.95 -17.42 -20.01
CA SER A 275 26.29 -18.26 -18.85
C SER A 275 26.19 -17.54 -17.49
N THR A 276 25.35 -16.51 -17.39
CA THR A 276 24.87 -15.97 -16.11
C THR A 276 23.41 -16.35 -15.89
N THR A 277 22.86 -16.05 -14.72
CA THR A 277 21.49 -16.43 -14.32
C THR A 277 21.08 -15.54 -13.14
N PHE A 278 19.85 -15.02 -13.20
CA PHE A 278 19.13 -14.42 -12.06
C PHE A 278 18.75 -15.47 -11.00
N SER A 279 18.75 -16.75 -11.35
CA SER A 279 18.37 -17.82 -10.44
C SER A 279 19.36 -17.95 -9.28
N GLY A 280 18.81 -18.14 -8.08
CA GLY A 280 19.58 -18.33 -6.86
C GLY A 280 18.80 -17.97 -5.61
N THR A 281 19.44 -18.16 -4.47
CA THR A 281 18.91 -17.78 -3.17
C THR A 281 19.38 -16.38 -2.83
N TYR A 282 18.44 -15.48 -2.49
CA TYR A 282 18.69 -14.13 -2.06
C TYR A 282 18.27 -13.98 -0.60
N LYS A 283 19.09 -13.32 0.19
CA LYS A 283 18.84 -13.05 1.61
C LYS A 283 18.39 -11.60 1.76
N HIS A 284 17.31 -11.38 2.50
CA HIS A 284 16.83 -10.04 2.79
C HIS A 284 17.87 -9.25 3.58
N ALA A 285 18.27 -8.09 3.05
CA ALA A 285 19.30 -7.22 3.58
C ALA A 285 18.79 -6.29 4.70
N THR A 286 17.47 -6.18 4.89
CA THR A 286 16.92 -5.26 5.88
C THR A 286 16.98 -5.86 7.29
N GLU A 287 17.80 -5.24 8.13
CA GLU A 287 18.01 -5.54 9.55
C GLU A 287 17.01 -4.80 10.48
N SER A 288 16.63 -5.48 11.57
CA SER A 288 15.86 -5.04 12.75
C SER A 288 14.46 -4.43 12.59
N ALA A 289 14.25 -3.41 11.75
CA ALA A 289 13.03 -2.60 11.73
C ALA A 289 11.75 -3.38 11.32
N ALA A 290 11.79 -3.95 10.11
CA ALA A 290 10.73 -4.80 9.59
C ALA A 290 10.71 -6.16 10.33
N LYS A 291 11.89 -6.67 10.69
CA LYS A 291 12.07 -7.95 11.38
C LYS A 291 11.37 -8.00 12.76
N TRP A 292 11.30 -6.86 13.45
CA TRP A 292 10.70 -6.76 14.78
C TRP A 292 9.26 -6.23 14.77
N GLY A 293 8.70 -5.95 13.59
CA GLY A 293 7.28 -5.58 13.43
C GLY A 293 6.95 -4.16 13.85
N TYR A 294 7.94 -3.26 13.91
CA TYR A 294 7.70 -1.83 14.23
C TYR A 294 7.17 -1.04 13.04
N LEU A 295 7.50 -1.46 11.82
CA LEU A 295 7.01 -0.90 10.56
C LEU A 295 6.53 -2.05 9.67
N ASP A 296 5.36 -1.90 9.06
CA ASP A 296 4.87 -2.85 8.06
C ASP A 296 5.30 -2.46 6.64
N GLU A 297 5.00 -3.31 5.64
CA GLU A 297 5.40 -3.06 4.26
C GLU A 297 4.75 -1.81 3.64
N ILE A 298 3.58 -1.41 4.14
CA ILE A 298 2.87 -0.22 3.68
C ILE A 298 3.58 1.02 4.23
N ASP A 299 3.96 1.02 5.50
CA ASP A 299 4.78 2.07 6.10
C ASP A 299 6.12 2.21 5.34
N LEU A 300 6.76 1.09 5.02
CA LEU A 300 8.04 1.06 4.30
C LEU A 300 7.91 1.52 2.85
N ASN A 301 6.82 1.19 2.16
CA ASN A 301 6.52 1.74 0.83
C ASN A 301 6.47 3.27 0.87
N GLU A 302 5.77 3.84 1.85
CA GLU A 302 5.58 5.28 1.95
C GLU A 302 6.85 6.00 2.39
N ILE A 303 7.58 5.46 3.38
CA ILE A 303 8.89 5.96 3.77
C ILE A 303 9.86 5.91 2.58
N GLY A 304 9.87 4.82 1.81
CA GLY A 304 10.68 4.70 0.60
C GLY A 304 10.35 5.75 -0.45
N ARG A 305 9.05 5.98 -0.70
CA ARG A 305 8.57 7.02 -1.62
C ARG A 305 8.98 8.43 -1.18
N LEU A 306 8.90 8.71 0.13
CA LEU A 306 9.23 10.01 0.70
C LEU A 306 10.73 10.29 0.71
N THR A 307 11.51 9.32 1.20
CA THR A 307 12.96 9.47 1.41
C THR A 307 13.76 9.33 0.12
N GLY A 308 13.27 8.58 -0.87
CA GLY A 308 13.90 8.44 -2.18
C GLY A 308 15.36 8.00 -2.06
N LYS A 309 16.28 8.78 -2.64
CA LYS A 309 17.73 8.50 -2.59
C LYS A 309 18.32 8.46 -1.17
N TYR A 310 17.63 9.02 -0.17
CA TYR A 310 18.08 9.02 1.23
C TYR A 310 17.61 7.78 2.01
N LEU A 311 16.80 6.90 1.41
CA LEU A 311 16.33 5.67 2.06
C LEU A 311 17.47 4.81 2.64
N PRO A 312 18.62 4.60 1.96
CA PRO A 312 19.71 3.80 2.53
C PRO A 312 20.27 4.41 3.82
N ILE A 313 20.49 5.73 3.85
CA ILE A 313 20.97 6.45 5.04
C ILE A 313 19.94 6.36 6.16
N PHE A 314 18.66 6.52 5.82
CA PHE A 314 17.55 6.42 6.75
C PHE A 314 17.52 5.04 7.43
N LEU A 315 17.53 3.96 6.65
CA LEU A 315 17.46 2.59 7.16
C LEU A 315 18.73 2.15 7.91
N GLN A 316 19.90 2.68 7.55
CA GLN A 316 21.17 2.35 8.24
C GLN A 316 21.13 2.69 9.74
N ASN A 317 20.32 3.66 10.14
CA ASN A 317 20.18 4.08 11.54
C ASN A 317 19.34 3.11 12.39
N PHE A 318 18.64 2.13 11.79
CA PHE A 318 17.73 1.19 12.48
C PHE A 318 18.47 0.04 13.18
N GLN A 319 19.47 0.34 14.03
CA GLN A 319 20.17 -0.68 14.82
C GLN A 319 19.57 -0.84 16.22
N ARG A 320 19.37 0.26 16.94
CA ARG A 320 18.64 0.28 18.21
C ARG A 320 17.33 1.00 18.01
N ILE A 321 16.23 0.31 18.23
CA ILE A 321 14.88 0.83 18.02
C ILE A 321 14.20 1.03 19.37
N ASN A 322 13.58 2.18 19.56
CA ASN A 322 12.62 2.44 20.63
C ASN A 322 11.29 2.84 19.99
N SER A 323 10.20 2.21 20.42
CA SER A 323 8.86 2.49 19.91
C SER A 323 7.91 2.73 21.07
N GLN A 324 7.11 3.78 20.95
CA GLN A 324 6.16 4.20 21.97
C GLN A 324 4.95 4.88 21.33
N MET A 325 3.84 4.90 22.07
CA MET A 325 2.63 5.61 21.70
C MET A 325 2.58 6.94 22.45
N GLU A 326 2.53 8.06 21.73
CA GLU A 326 2.47 9.41 22.29
C GLU A 326 1.42 10.23 21.54
N ASP A 327 0.46 10.82 22.26
CA ASP A 327 -0.60 11.69 21.73
C ASP A 327 -1.37 11.11 20.51
N GLY A 328 -1.54 9.78 20.47
CA GLY A 328 -2.22 9.08 19.38
C GLY A 328 -1.34 8.74 18.18
N PHE A 329 -0.04 9.08 18.24
CA PHE A 329 0.96 8.77 17.22
C PHE A 329 1.89 7.63 17.66
N THR A 330 2.25 6.77 16.71
CA THR A 330 3.32 5.77 16.89
C THR A 330 4.64 6.44 16.61
N VAL A 331 5.47 6.57 17.64
CA VAL A 331 6.77 7.22 17.57
C VAL A 331 7.83 6.13 17.62
N ILE A 332 8.68 6.09 16.60
CA ILE A 332 9.79 5.15 16.47
C ILE A 332 11.06 5.96 16.37
N THR A 333 11.92 5.88 17.37
CA THR A 333 13.23 6.50 17.37
C THR A 333 14.30 5.44 17.22
N THR A 334 15.29 5.73 16.39
CA THR A 334 16.32 4.78 16.01
C THR A 334 17.68 5.43 15.98
N GLY A 335 18.72 4.64 16.23
CA GLY A 335 20.07 5.11 16.05
C GLY A 335 21.09 3.98 16.07
N VAL A 336 22.27 4.32 15.57
CA VAL A 336 23.44 3.44 15.65
C VAL A 336 23.99 3.47 17.06
N LYS A 337 24.24 2.29 17.64
CA LYS A 337 24.67 2.14 19.03
C LYS A 337 25.99 2.90 19.25
N GLY A 338 25.94 3.96 20.06
CA GLY A 338 27.11 4.80 20.38
C GLY A 338 27.31 6.00 19.46
N MET A 339 26.43 6.20 18.47
CA MET A 339 26.48 7.29 17.48
C MET A 339 25.19 8.13 17.45
N TYR A 340 24.51 8.22 18.59
CA TYR A 340 23.21 8.89 18.80
C TYR A 340 23.20 10.41 18.48
N THR A 341 24.36 11.03 18.26
CA THR A 341 24.43 12.45 17.87
C THR A 341 24.69 12.65 16.38
N ILE A 342 24.94 11.59 15.62
CA ILE A 342 25.35 11.67 14.20
C ILE A 342 24.62 10.69 13.29
N MET A 343 24.07 9.60 13.84
CA MET A 343 23.40 8.52 13.11
C MET A 343 22.12 8.12 13.84
N GLU A 344 21.10 8.98 13.70
CA GLU A 344 19.76 8.76 14.25
C GLU A 344 18.68 9.00 13.21
N SER A 345 17.54 8.36 13.40
CA SER A 345 16.32 8.60 12.63
C SER A 345 15.09 8.48 13.49
N ILE A 346 14.05 9.21 13.13
CA ILE A 346 12.74 9.16 13.75
C ILE A 346 11.67 8.90 12.68
N VAL A 347 10.69 8.08 13.02
CA VAL A 347 9.41 7.95 12.31
C VAL A 347 8.30 8.27 13.29
N VAL A 348 7.36 9.11 12.88
CA VAL A 348 6.10 9.33 13.57
C VAL A 348 4.99 8.96 12.60
N LEU A 349 4.10 8.07 13.03
CA LEU A 349 2.97 7.58 12.25
C LEU A 349 1.68 7.93 12.97
N ASP A 350 0.70 8.46 12.24
CA ASP A 350 -0.67 8.51 12.72
C ASP A 350 -1.48 7.27 12.31
N LYS A 351 -2.74 7.22 12.73
CA LYS A 351 -3.68 6.14 12.38
C LYS A 351 -4.25 6.24 10.95
N VAL A 352 -4.12 7.38 10.25
CA VAL A 352 -4.91 7.69 9.05
C VAL A 352 -4.13 7.76 7.74
N GLY A 353 -2.83 8.00 7.76
CA GLY A 353 -2.03 8.04 6.52
C GLY A 353 -0.64 8.61 6.69
N THR A 354 -0.51 9.48 7.69
CA THR A 354 0.53 10.46 7.72
C THR A 354 1.79 9.91 8.34
N VAL A 355 2.89 10.16 7.65
CA VAL A 355 4.25 9.79 8.00
C VAL A 355 5.02 11.09 8.14
N TRP A 356 5.66 11.26 9.29
CA TRP A 356 6.74 12.21 9.48
C TRP A 356 7.99 11.43 9.76
N CYS A 357 9.02 11.57 8.94
CA CYS A 357 10.28 10.92 9.21
C CYS A 357 11.45 11.87 9.00
N ALA A 358 12.51 11.65 9.76
CA ALA A 358 13.73 12.43 9.64
C ALA A 358 14.95 11.57 9.95
N CYS A 359 16.08 11.92 9.33
CA CYS A 359 17.36 11.31 9.61
C CYS A 359 18.48 12.34 9.66
N LEU A 360 19.54 12.00 10.42
CA LEU A 360 20.78 12.77 10.42
C LEU A 360 21.57 12.47 9.15
N ASP A 361 21.87 13.51 8.38
CA ASP A 361 22.77 13.47 7.23
C ASP A 361 24.15 13.95 7.70
N SER A 362 25.00 12.97 8.05
CA SER A 362 26.32 13.22 8.61
C SER A 362 27.28 13.88 7.63
N GLU A 363 27.12 13.63 6.33
CA GLU A 363 27.96 14.22 5.27
C GLU A 363 27.75 15.72 5.17
N ASN A 364 26.49 16.16 5.19
CA ASN A 364 26.13 17.57 5.05
C ASN A 364 25.93 18.29 6.40
N LYS A 365 26.16 17.62 7.52
CA LYS A 365 25.87 18.11 8.89
C LYS A 365 24.45 18.70 9.01
N SER A 366 23.49 18.02 8.39
CA SER A 366 22.10 18.49 8.30
C SER A 366 21.14 17.45 8.86
N VAL A 367 19.88 17.87 9.06
CA VAL A 367 18.77 16.95 9.31
C VAL A 367 17.91 16.92 8.05
N ARG A 368 17.70 15.73 7.49
CA ARG A 368 16.75 15.54 6.38
C ARG A 368 15.39 15.23 6.98
N TYR A 369 14.38 16.00 6.60
CA TYR A 369 13.01 15.82 7.07
C TYR A 369 12.09 15.56 5.88
N PHE A 370 11.21 14.58 6.03
CA PHE A 370 10.31 14.09 4.99
C PHE A 370 8.92 13.88 5.57
N THR A 371 7.89 14.19 4.80
CA THR A 371 6.52 13.91 5.20
C THR A 371 5.58 13.86 4.00
N ASN A 372 4.52 13.06 4.13
CA ASN A 372 3.36 13.10 3.22
C ASN A 372 2.21 13.96 3.76
N ALA A 373 2.41 14.64 4.89
CA ALA A 373 1.54 15.73 5.31
C ALA A 373 1.64 16.85 4.26
N GLY A 374 0.49 17.30 3.74
CA GLY A 374 0.42 18.35 2.72
C GLY A 374 1.01 19.70 3.15
N ASN A 375 0.83 20.74 2.33
CA ASN A 375 1.43 22.09 2.47
C ASN A 375 1.18 22.86 3.79
N GLU A 376 0.51 22.28 4.79
CA GLU A 376 0.35 22.85 6.13
C GLU A 376 1.60 22.59 7.00
N MET A 377 2.65 23.32 6.65
CA MET A 377 4.04 23.14 7.05
C MET A 377 4.41 23.52 8.50
N GLN A 378 3.47 23.54 9.49
CA GLN A 378 3.81 24.10 10.82
C GLN A 378 3.62 23.20 12.05
N ALA A 379 2.63 22.32 12.13
CA ALA A 379 2.47 21.48 13.33
C ALA A 379 3.16 20.13 13.12
N LYS A 380 4.47 20.07 13.38
CA LYS A 380 5.13 18.77 13.54
C LYS A 380 4.55 18.13 14.80
N PRO A 381 4.31 16.81 14.83
CA PRO A 381 3.95 16.14 16.07
C PRO A 381 4.98 16.49 17.14
N LYS A 382 4.55 16.69 18.39
CA LYS A 382 5.43 17.09 19.50
C LYS A 382 6.69 16.23 19.59
N ALA A 383 6.56 14.92 19.41
CA ALA A 383 7.69 13.98 19.39
C ALA A 383 8.73 14.30 18.30
N MET A 384 8.29 14.76 17.12
CA MET A 384 9.18 15.20 16.04
C MET A 384 9.83 16.54 16.38
N GLU A 385 9.11 17.48 16.99
CA GLU A 385 9.68 18.75 17.45
C GLU A 385 10.74 18.54 18.54
N ASP A 386 10.43 17.72 19.54
CA ASP A 386 11.32 17.36 20.63
C ASP A 386 12.57 16.64 20.10
N TRP A 387 12.43 15.78 19.08
CA TRP A 387 13.57 15.12 18.44
C TRP A 387 14.44 16.11 17.65
N LEU A 388 13.83 16.97 16.83
CA LEU A 388 14.55 18.01 16.08
C LEU A 388 15.25 19.02 17.01
N GLY A 389 14.64 19.34 18.15
CA GLY A 389 15.20 20.23 19.17
C GLY A 389 16.51 19.75 19.80
N LYS A 390 16.87 18.47 19.62
CA LYS A 390 18.19 17.94 20.04
C LYS A 390 19.33 18.37 19.10
N PHE A 391 19.01 18.85 17.89
CA PHE A 391 19.95 19.12 16.81
C PHE A 391 19.83 20.57 16.30
N THR A 392 19.72 21.53 17.21
CA THR A 392 19.59 22.96 16.89
C THR A 392 20.82 23.55 16.19
N ASP A 393 21.95 22.87 16.26
CA ASP A 393 23.19 23.18 15.54
C ASP A 393 23.15 22.79 14.06
N ARG A 394 22.11 22.08 13.60
CA ARG A 394 21.99 21.57 12.23
C ARG A 394 20.88 22.23 11.45
N THR A 395 21.12 22.46 10.17
CA THR A 395 20.08 22.93 9.25
C THR A 395 19.11 21.79 8.94
N VAL A 396 17.80 22.05 9.09
CA VAL A 396 16.75 21.11 8.70
C VAL A 396 16.40 21.34 7.23
N ILE A 397 16.62 20.33 6.39
CA ILE A 397 16.31 20.34 4.97
C ILE A 397 15.05 19.51 4.73
N VAL A 398 13.98 20.18 4.33
CA VAL A 398 12.75 19.51 3.90
C VAL A 398 13.00 18.96 2.51
N SER A 399 13.05 17.63 2.40
CA SER A 399 13.32 16.94 1.14
C SER A 399 12.05 16.15 0.80
N ASN A 400 11.28 16.56 -0.20
CA ASN A 400 10.13 15.78 -0.65
C ASN A 400 10.45 15.16 -2.02
N GLY A 401 10.61 13.84 -2.07
CA GLY A 401 10.50 13.06 -3.30
C GLY A 401 11.54 13.33 -4.39
N GLU A 402 12.81 13.58 -4.05
CA GLU A 402 13.87 13.44 -5.07
C GLU A 402 13.97 11.95 -5.46
N PRO A 403 13.73 11.59 -6.74
CA PRO A 403 13.79 10.19 -7.19
C PRO A 403 15.14 9.57 -6.85
N ILE A 404 15.15 8.27 -6.56
CA ILE A 404 16.39 7.48 -6.56
C ILE A 404 16.95 7.57 -7.98
N GLN A 405 17.98 8.41 -8.19
CA GLN A 405 18.82 8.21 -9.35
C GLN A 405 19.64 6.95 -9.09
N PRO A 406 19.62 5.96 -9.98
CA PRO A 406 20.53 4.82 -9.86
C PRO A 406 21.95 5.37 -9.76
N ASN A 407 22.63 5.10 -8.64
CA ASN A 407 24.03 5.47 -8.46
C ASN A 407 24.86 4.63 -9.45
N TYR A 408 25.08 5.18 -10.63
CA TYR A 408 26.12 4.71 -11.54
C TYR A 408 27.48 5.01 -10.91
N SER A 409 27.95 4.10 -10.07
CA SER A 409 29.36 4.04 -9.68
C SER A 409 30.03 3.13 -10.69
N TYR A 410 30.80 3.73 -11.61
CA TYR A 410 31.59 3.05 -12.65
C TYR A 410 32.66 2.13 -12.07
#